data_AF-A0A972QSR7-F1
#
_entry.id   AF-A0A972QSR7-F1
#
_cell.length_a   1.000
_cell.length_b   1.000
_cell.length_c   1.000
_cell.angle_alpha   90.00
_cell.angle_beta   90.00
_cell.angle_gamma   90.00
#
_symmetry.space_group_name_H-M   'P 1'
#
loop_
_entity.id
_entity.type
_entity.pdbx_description
1 polymer ?
#
loop_
_entity_poly.entity_id
_entity_poly.type
_entity_poly.pdbx_seq_one_letter_code
_entity_poly.pdbx_strand_id
1 'polypeptide(L)'
;YEDRSLAGSRGALLRMIDLLEDYRPDLVYAPSPLEFHPDHRAACSLLCDAIRSCHYDTEVAFYEVGQPLRVNLLVDITRVLARKMQAMNTYESQLAEMPYGDISEALSRYRSMTLPEGVTHAEGFSLWGTAVIKKIGPFSALFQGLERLLPSSREAGPLVSVIVRTKDRPALLANALRSIAEQTYANIEIVVVNDGGQDVKDVATALASGIPITYIAHQKSEGRAAAANSGLKAARGAYLNFLDDDDVFLPDHVETLISYLAASNDKVVYSNALNVYFTGSIDSSEHRLKEELIFNFDFDPEMLLFQNYIPIMSVLFSEDIISKVEGFCDEMELFEDWDFWIRVSRYFPFHHIDKITAEYRFYGVIGAEAAHREKYRYDAELAAAFDRALPYLNGKAWVNFLNNGSMGKFRKEALEMGLRLAEMEERELGYRRDILRLQESVESYKMTILEKEEELKHLKSLYDAQLMGNGRLKRGHMGFQMNPESIQSNSAYKVWKKIVGLIRR
;
A
#
# COMPACT_ATOMS: atom_id res chain seq x y z
N TYR A 1 -19.47 -33.48 28.61
CA TYR A 1 -19.79 -32.11 28.21
C TYR A 1 -21.06 -32.17 27.39
N GLU A 2 -21.94 -31.18 27.48
CA GLU A 2 -23.10 -31.08 26.58
C GLU A 2 -22.61 -30.86 25.14
N ASP A 3 -23.43 -31.24 24.17
CA ASP A 3 -23.13 -30.99 22.75
C ASP A 3 -22.86 -29.50 22.53
N ARG A 4 -21.89 -29.14 21.67
CA ARG A 4 -21.45 -27.76 21.40
C ARG A 4 -20.81 -26.99 22.56
N SER A 5 -20.67 -27.58 23.75
CA SER A 5 -20.15 -26.87 24.94
C SER A 5 -18.63 -27.03 25.16
N LEU A 6 -17.94 -27.73 24.26
CA LEU A 6 -16.55 -28.12 24.46
C LEU A 6 -15.58 -26.94 24.24
N ALA A 7 -15.92 -26.00 23.36
CA ALA A 7 -15.08 -24.84 23.05
C ALA A 7 -14.85 -23.95 24.28
N GLY A 8 -13.61 -23.57 24.55
CA GLY A 8 -13.25 -22.70 25.69
C GLY A 8 -13.40 -23.34 27.08
N SER A 9 -13.69 -24.65 27.15
CA SER A 9 -13.87 -25.35 28.42
C SER A 9 -12.55 -25.55 29.17
N ARG A 10 -12.26 -24.64 30.11
CA ARG A 10 -11.05 -24.71 30.95
C ARG A 10 -10.93 -26.04 31.72
N GLY A 11 -12.06 -26.58 32.19
CA GLY A 11 -12.07 -27.87 32.87
C GLY A 11 -11.75 -29.05 31.95
N ALA A 12 -12.07 -28.95 30.65
CA ALA A 12 -11.74 -30.00 29.67
C ALA A 12 -10.25 -29.96 29.34
N LEU A 13 -9.73 -28.75 29.15
CA LEU A 13 -8.31 -28.50 28.90
C LEU A 13 -7.44 -29.08 30.03
N LEU A 14 -7.74 -28.73 31.30
CA LEU A 14 -6.98 -29.21 32.44
C LEU A 14 -6.97 -30.74 32.52
N ARG A 15 -8.12 -31.40 32.35
CA ARG A 15 -8.17 -32.87 32.35
C ARG A 15 -7.39 -33.49 31.20
N MET A 16 -7.35 -32.85 30.03
CA MET A 16 -6.58 -33.35 28.90
C MET A 16 -5.07 -33.17 29.13
N ILE A 17 -4.65 -32.07 29.76
CA ILE A 17 -3.26 -31.88 30.22
C ILE A 17 -2.88 -32.98 31.20
N ASP A 18 -3.70 -33.22 32.22
CA ASP A 18 -3.45 -34.26 33.23
C ASP A 18 -3.31 -35.65 32.57
N LEU A 19 -4.24 -36.01 31.68
CA LEU A 19 -4.16 -37.29 30.94
C LEU A 19 -2.91 -37.43 30.08
N LEU A 20 -2.50 -36.35 29.40
CA LEU A 20 -1.30 -36.36 28.57
C LEU A 20 -0.02 -36.48 29.42
N GLU A 21 0.06 -35.78 30.54
CA GLU A 21 1.22 -35.86 31.45
C GLU A 21 1.31 -37.21 32.17
N ASP A 22 0.17 -37.81 32.53
CA ASP A 22 0.11 -39.11 33.20
C ASP A 22 0.46 -40.25 32.24
N TYR A 23 -0.11 -40.26 31.03
CA TYR A 23 0.05 -41.36 30.08
C TYR A 23 1.31 -41.22 29.21
N ARG A 24 1.72 -39.99 28.90
CA ARG A 24 2.86 -39.66 28.01
C ARG A 24 2.87 -40.44 26.68
N PRO A 25 1.79 -40.38 25.90
CA PRO A 25 1.70 -41.09 24.61
C PRO A 25 2.77 -40.61 23.63
N ASP A 26 3.40 -41.56 22.91
CA ASP A 26 4.24 -41.23 21.76
C ASP A 26 3.43 -40.67 20.59
N LEU A 27 2.17 -41.09 20.45
CA LEU A 27 1.26 -40.69 19.37
C LEU A 27 -0.17 -40.50 19.88
N VAL A 28 -0.79 -39.40 19.50
CA VAL A 28 -2.20 -39.10 19.77
C VAL A 28 -2.97 -38.97 18.45
N TYR A 29 -4.16 -39.57 18.37
CA TYR A 29 -5.05 -39.40 17.23
C TYR A 29 -6.08 -38.30 17.53
N ALA A 30 -6.32 -37.42 16.56
CA ALA A 30 -7.27 -36.33 16.71
C ALA A 30 -8.04 -36.05 15.42
N PRO A 31 -9.30 -35.58 15.51
CA PRO A 31 -10.01 -35.08 14.34
C PRO A 31 -9.22 -33.95 13.68
N SER A 32 -9.34 -33.86 12.36
CA SER A 32 -8.65 -32.83 11.61
C SER A 32 -9.03 -31.43 12.12
N PRO A 33 -8.06 -30.53 12.29
CA PRO A 33 -8.31 -29.12 12.60
C PRO A 33 -9.13 -28.40 11.52
N LEU A 34 -9.18 -28.96 10.31
CA LEU A 34 -10.00 -28.40 9.24
C LEU A 34 -11.50 -28.63 9.51
N GLU A 35 -11.90 -29.70 10.23
CA GLU A 35 -13.26 -30.28 10.27
C GLU A 35 -14.43 -29.28 10.25
N PHE A 36 -15.49 -29.60 9.49
CA PHE A 36 -16.70 -28.77 9.45
C PHE A 36 -17.49 -28.79 10.76
N HIS A 37 -17.42 -29.89 11.51
CA HIS A 37 -18.18 -30.02 12.74
C HIS A 37 -17.55 -29.20 13.90
N PRO A 38 -18.29 -28.27 14.52
CA PRO A 38 -17.78 -27.44 15.62
C PRO A 38 -17.10 -28.21 16.75
N ASP A 39 -17.65 -29.36 17.16
CA ASP A 39 -17.06 -30.13 18.26
C ASP A 39 -15.77 -30.84 17.89
N HIS A 40 -15.61 -31.20 16.61
CA HIS A 40 -14.35 -31.80 16.14
C HIS A 40 -13.24 -30.75 16.16
N ARG A 41 -13.55 -29.53 15.72
CA ARG A 41 -12.62 -28.40 15.85
C ARG A 41 -12.32 -28.07 17.30
N ALA A 42 -13.34 -28.04 18.16
CA ALA A 42 -13.16 -27.77 19.58
C ALA A 42 -12.28 -28.85 20.25
N ALA A 43 -12.49 -30.13 19.93
CA ALA A 43 -11.67 -31.24 20.43
C ALA A 43 -10.22 -31.14 19.95
N CYS A 44 -10.01 -30.86 18.65
CA CYS A 44 -8.69 -30.65 18.08
C CYS A 44 -7.96 -29.47 18.74
N SER A 45 -8.64 -28.33 18.89
CA SER A 45 -8.05 -27.13 19.52
C SER A 45 -7.69 -27.38 20.97
N LEU A 46 -8.57 -27.99 21.76
CA LEU A 46 -8.28 -28.34 23.14
C LEU A 46 -7.08 -29.28 23.26
N LEU A 47 -6.95 -30.26 22.37
CA LEU A 47 -5.81 -31.17 22.40
C LEU A 47 -4.51 -30.41 22.11
N CYS A 48 -4.52 -29.56 21.09
CA CYS A 48 -3.34 -28.76 20.76
C CYS A 48 -2.97 -27.80 21.89
N ASP A 49 -3.94 -27.16 22.54
CA ASP A 49 -3.72 -26.32 23.72
C ASP A 49 -3.17 -27.11 24.91
N ALA A 50 -3.62 -28.36 25.08
CA ALA A 50 -3.10 -29.25 26.11
C ALA A 50 -1.64 -29.63 25.83
N ILE A 51 -1.31 -30.05 24.60
CA ILE A 51 0.05 -30.38 24.18
C ILE A 51 1.00 -29.18 24.31
N ARG A 52 0.51 -27.97 24.02
CA ARG A 52 1.27 -26.72 24.24
C ARG A 52 1.68 -26.54 25.70
N SER A 53 0.89 -27.08 26.63
CA SER A 53 1.11 -27.00 28.07
C SER A 53 1.94 -28.16 28.63
N CYS A 54 2.17 -29.25 27.85
CA CYS A 54 2.91 -30.42 28.30
C CYS A 54 4.44 -30.28 28.18
N HIS A 55 5.16 -30.97 29.05
CA HIS A 55 6.63 -30.92 29.17
C HIS A 55 7.37 -32.11 28.52
N TYR A 56 6.67 -32.90 27.70
CA TYR A 56 7.27 -33.99 26.92
C TYR A 56 6.91 -33.83 25.44
N ASP A 57 7.55 -34.64 24.59
CA ASP A 57 7.31 -34.68 23.16
C ASP A 57 6.34 -35.81 22.80
N THR A 58 5.36 -35.49 21.97
CA THR A 58 4.39 -36.42 21.37
C THR A 58 4.17 -36.07 19.89
N GLU A 59 3.69 -37.03 19.11
CA GLU A 59 3.18 -36.78 17.77
C GLU A 59 1.66 -36.77 17.76
N VAL A 60 1.07 -36.00 16.84
CA VAL A 60 -0.37 -36.01 16.61
C VAL A 60 -0.65 -36.45 15.17
N ALA A 61 -1.43 -37.52 15.02
CA ALA A 61 -1.96 -37.96 13.74
C ALA A 61 -3.40 -37.46 13.58
N PHE A 62 -3.56 -36.43 12.75
CA PHE A 62 -4.87 -35.90 12.41
C PHE A 62 -5.58 -36.78 11.37
N TYR A 63 -6.86 -37.07 11.59
CA TYR A 63 -7.70 -37.88 10.70
C TYR A 63 -8.95 -37.13 10.19
N GLU A 64 -9.47 -37.56 9.04
CA GLU A 64 -10.71 -37.05 8.45
C GLU A 64 -11.93 -37.55 9.22
N VAL A 65 -12.96 -36.70 9.31
CA VAL A 65 -14.32 -37.12 9.66
C VAL A 65 -15.30 -36.68 8.59
N GLY A 66 -15.39 -35.38 8.31
CA GLY A 66 -16.39 -34.82 7.39
C GLY A 66 -15.83 -34.28 6.08
N GLN A 67 -14.51 -34.19 5.92
CA GLN A 67 -13.89 -33.60 4.75
C GLN A 67 -12.42 -34.02 4.57
N PRO A 68 -11.89 -34.02 3.33
CA PRO A 68 -10.53 -34.41 3.04
C PRO A 68 -9.47 -33.57 3.76
N LEU A 69 -8.38 -34.21 4.18
CA LEU A 69 -7.20 -33.59 4.79
C LEU A 69 -5.96 -33.78 3.91
N ARG A 70 -4.95 -32.90 4.06
CA ARG A 70 -3.65 -33.10 3.40
C ARG A 70 -2.84 -34.17 4.13
N VAL A 71 -2.83 -35.36 3.56
CA VAL A 71 -2.12 -36.53 4.08
C VAL A 71 -0.62 -36.37 3.85
N ASN A 72 0.18 -36.52 4.91
CA ASN A 72 1.64 -36.64 4.83
C ASN A 72 2.15 -38.01 5.32
N LEU A 73 1.26 -38.85 5.85
CA LEU A 73 1.53 -40.21 6.28
C LEU A 73 0.47 -41.17 5.72
N LEU A 74 0.93 -42.15 4.94
CA LEU A 74 0.09 -43.27 4.48
C LEU A 74 0.42 -44.54 5.25
N VAL A 75 -0.62 -45.22 5.74
CA VAL A 75 -0.51 -46.46 6.51
C VAL A 75 -1.20 -47.59 5.76
N ASP A 76 -0.47 -48.64 5.38
CA ASP A 76 -1.05 -49.84 4.76
C ASP A 76 -2.02 -50.53 5.73
N ILE A 77 -3.30 -50.57 5.35
CA ILE A 77 -4.36 -51.23 6.11
C ILE A 77 -4.89 -52.49 5.42
N THR A 78 -4.23 -52.96 4.36
CA THR A 78 -4.68 -54.12 3.55
C THR A 78 -5.02 -55.34 4.40
N ARG A 79 -4.18 -55.64 5.40
CA ARG A 79 -4.35 -56.82 6.27
C ARG A 79 -5.46 -56.66 7.31
N VAL A 80 -5.86 -55.43 7.61
CA VAL A 80 -6.84 -55.12 8.67
C VAL A 80 -8.14 -54.55 8.12
N LEU A 81 -8.24 -54.32 6.82
CA LEU A 81 -9.43 -53.76 6.16
C LEU A 81 -10.71 -54.50 6.55
N ALA A 82 -10.72 -55.83 6.49
CA ALA A 82 -11.91 -56.61 6.85
C ALA A 82 -12.37 -56.35 8.29
N ARG A 83 -11.43 -56.21 9.23
CA ARG A 83 -11.73 -55.89 10.64
C ARG A 83 -12.22 -54.45 10.79
N LYS A 84 -11.63 -53.51 10.05
CA LYS A 84 -12.08 -52.10 10.01
C LYS A 84 -13.53 -52.02 9.49
N MET A 85 -13.83 -52.65 8.35
CA MET A 85 -15.18 -52.65 7.78
C MET A 85 -16.19 -53.30 8.72
N GLN A 86 -15.83 -54.39 9.38
CA GLN A 86 -16.68 -54.99 10.42
C GLN A 86 -16.96 -54.03 11.57
N ALA A 87 -15.96 -53.28 12.04
CA ALA A 87 -16.13 -52.30 13.10
C ALA A 87 -16.95 -51.07 12.66
N MET A 88 -16.88 -50.68 11.39
CA MET A 88 -17.72 -49.60 10.87
C MET A 88 -19.19 -50.03 10.75
N ASN A 89 -19.42 -51.27 10.33
CA ASN A 89 -20.76 -51.82 10.10
C ASN A 89 -21.58 -52.01 11.39
N THR A 90 -21.02 -51.83 12.58
CA THR A 90 -21.78 -51.86 13.84
C THR A 90 -22.60 -50.58 14.06
N TYR A 91 -22.31 -49.50 13.35
CA TYR A 91 -22.97 -48.19 13.48
C TYR A 91 -24.13 -48.05 12.48
N GLU A 92 -25.07 -48.99 12.52
CA GLU A 92 -26.15 -49.13 11.53
C GLU A 92 -27.00 -47.85 11.37
N SER A 93 -27.31 -47.15 12.46
CA SER A 93 -28.10 -45.92 12.41
C SER A 93 -27.39 -44.78 11.68
N GLN A 94 -26.07 -44.66 11.83
CA GLN A 94 -25.28 -43.64 11.14
C GLN A 94 -25.10 -43.99 9.67
N LEU A 95 -24.90 -45.28 9.38
CA LEU A 95 -24.79 -45.78 8.00
C LEU A 95 -26.10 -45.64 7.21
N ALA A 96 -27.24 -45.60 7.89
CA ALA A 96 -28.53 -45.31 7.27
C ALA A 96 -28.69 -43.84 6.85
N GLU A 97 -27.98 -42.91 7.52
CA GLU A 97 -27.99 -41.48 7.17
C GLU A 97 -26.99 -41.15 6.06
N MET A 98 -25.82 -41.78 6.08
CA MET A 98 -24.76 -41.55 5.10
C MET A 98 -23.89 -42.80 4.91
N PRO A 99 -23.47 -43.16 3.68
CA PRO A 99 -22.73 -44.38 3.40
C PRO A 99 -21.24 -44.27 3.80
N TYR A 100 -20.95 -44.04 5.08
CA TYR A 100 -19.59 -43.84 5.58
C TYR A 100 -18.66 -45.02 5.27
N GLY A 101 -19.18 -46.25 5.27
CA GLY A 101 -18.44 -47.46 4.91
C GLY A 101 -17.86 -47.38 3.50
N ASP A 102 -18.73 -47.15 2.51
CA ASP A 102 -18.34 -47.06 1.10
C ASP A 102 -17.37 -45.90 0.85
N ILE A 103 -17.63 -44.73 1.44
CA ILE A 103 -16.77 -43.55 1.33
C ILE A 103 -15.38 -43.85 1.89
N SER A 104 -15.31 -44.46 3.08
CA SER A 104 -14.04 -44.76 3.75
C SER A 104 -13.25 -45.83 3.00
N GLU A 105 -13.90 -46.87 2.48
CA GLU A 105 -13.24 -47.90 1.66
C GLU A 105 -12.70 -47.32 0.36
N ALA A 106 -13.51 -46.53 -0.36
CA ALA A 106 -13.10 -45.89 -1.62
C ALA A 106 -11.89 -44.96 -1.42
N LEU A 107 -11.90 -44.14 -0.36
CA LEU A 107 -10.79 -43.26 -0.04
C LEU A 107 -9.52 -44.05 0.32
N SER A 108 -9.67 -45.12 1.10
CA SER A 108 -8.56 -46.00 1.45
C SER A 108 -7.97 -46.68 0.22
N ARG A 109 -8.81 -47.05 -0.76
CA ARG A 109 -8.39 -47.65 -2.02
C ARG A 109 -7.62 -46.64 -2.87
N TYR A 110 -8.14 -45.43 -3.03
CA TYR A 110 -7.47 -44.34 -3.75
C TYR A 110 -6.06 -44.07 -3.20
N ARG A 111 -5.92 -44.05 -1.87
CA ARG A 111 -4.64 -43.83 -1.17
C ARG A 111 -3.56 -44.88 -1.44
N SER A 112 -3.94 -46.08 -1.89
CA SER A 112 -2.97 -47.12 -2.23
C SER A 112 -2.21 -46.86 -3.54
N MET A 113 -2.64 -45.88 -4.35
CA MET A 113 -2.10 -45.66 -5.71
C MET A 113 -0.59 -45.37 -5.76
N THR A 114 -0.03 -44.77 -4.72
CA THR A 114 1.40 -44.41 -4.66
C THR A 114 2.21 -45.40 -3.82
N LEU A 115 1.61 -46.49 -3.35
CA LEU A 115 2.25 -47.47 -2.47
C LEU A 115 2.75 -48.70 -3.25
N PRO A 116 3.69 -49.48 -2.67
CA PRO A 116 4.26 -50.65 -3.33
C PRO A 116 3.21 -51.69 -3.74
N GLU A 117 3.60 -52.55 -4.68
CA GLU A 117 2.79 -53.68 -5.13
C GLU A 117 2.37 -54.57 -3.96
N GLY A 118 1.10 -54.99 -3.95
CA GLY A 118 0.49 -55.78 -2.88
C GLY A 118 -0.25 -54.96 -1.82
N VAL A 119 -0.04 -53.63 -1.74
CA VAL A 119 -0.86 -52.74 -0.92
C VAL A 119 -2.16 -52.44 -1.66
N THR A 120 -3.29 -52.81 -1.07
CA THR A 120 -4.61 -52.58 -1.67
C THR A 120 -5.34 -51.38 -1.08
N HIS A 121 -5.12 -51.07 0.19
CA HIS A 121 -5.82 -50.02 0.91
C HIS A 121 -4.88 -49.37 1.91
N ALA A 122 -4.96 -48.04 2.03
CA ALA A 122 -4.16 -47.29 2.99
C ALA A 122 -4.97 -46.18 3.65
N GLU A 123 -4.72 -45.96 4.94
CA GLU A 123 -5.21 -44.79 5.66
C GLU A 123 -4.26 -43.62 5.52
N GLY A 124 -4.83 -42.42 5.56
CA GLY A 124 -4.08 -41.18 5.48
C GLY A 124 -4.21 -40.37 6.75
N PHE A 125 -3.07 -39.90 7.26
CA PHE A 125 -3.00 -38.99 8.40
C PHE A 125 -2.16 -37.76 8.05
N SER A 126 -2.42 -36.65 8.75
CA SER A 126 -1.47 -35.54 8.84
C SER A 126 -0.75 -35.63 10.18
N LEU A 127 0.51 -36.08 10.14
CA LEU A 127 1.37 -36.30 11.29
C LEU A 127 2.15 -35.02 11.64
N TRP A 128 2.01 -34.58 12.90
CA TRP A 128 2.52 -33.32 13.40
C TRP A 128 3.33 -33.53 14.67
N GLY A 129 4.56 -33.02 14.70
CA GLY A 129 5.40 -33.07 15.89
C GLY A 129 5.07 -31.98 16.90
N THR A 130 5.33 -32.25 18.19
CA THR A 130 5.10 -31.31 19.30
C THR A 130 5.73 -29.93 19.09
N ALA A 131 6.93 -29.84 18.50
CA ALA A 131 7.59 -28.56 18.24
C ALA A 131 6.77 -27.65 17.30
N VAL A 132 6.06 -28.24 16.33
CA VAL A 132 5.18 -27.53 15.41
C VAL A 132 3.95 -27.04 16.18
N ILE A 133 3.26 -27.94 16.88
CA ILE A 133 2.05 -27.61 17.66
C ILE A 133 2.33 -26.52 18.71
N LYS A 134 3.48 -26.59 19.40
CA LYS A 134 3.93 -25.60 20.38
C LYS A 134 4.19 -24.21 19.79
N LYS A 135 4.67 -24.13 18.55
CA LYS A 135 4.95 -22.86 17.89
C LYS A 135 3.72 -22.24 17.24
N ILE A 136 2.98 -23.02 16.45
CA ILE A 136 1.98 -22.50 15.51
C ILE A 136 0.53 -22.87 15.86
N GLY A 137 0.30 -23.71 16.87
CA GLY A 137 -1.04 -24.09 17.34
C GLY A 137 -1.88 -24.86 16.30
N PRO A 138 -3.14 -25.20 16.64
CA PRO A 138 -4.05 -25.95 15.76
C PRO A 138 -4.43 -25.19 14.49
N PHE A 139 -4.33 -23.85 14.52
CA PHE A 139 -4.79 -22.99 13.43
C PHE A 139 -3.95 -23.11 12.16
N SER A 140 -2.66 -23.42 12.26
CA SER A 140 -1.80 -23.58 11.07
C SER A 140 -2.23 -24.73 10.13
N ALA A 141 -2.99 -25.69 10.66
CA ALA A 141 -3.44 -26.84 9.89
C ALA A 141 -4.64 -26.52 8.98
N LEU A 142 -5.38 -25.45 9.32
CA LEU A 142 -6.33 -24.82 8.39
C LEU A 142 -5.62 -24.35 7.11
N PHE A 143 -4.32 -24.06 7.19
CA PHE A 143 -3.52 -23.50 6.10
C PHE A 143 -2.66 -24.53 5.33
N GLN A 144 -2.46 -25.74 5.85
CA GLN A 144 -1.86 -26.82 5.03
C GLN A 144 -2.78 -27.31 3.92
N GLY A 145 -4.10 -27.08 4.06
CA GLY A 145 -5.11 -27.26 2.99
C GLY A 145 -5.20 -26.07 2.01
N LEU A 146 -4.46 -24.99 2.25
CA LEU A 146 -4.41 -23.79 1.40
C LEU A 146 -3.21 -23.80 0.43
N GLU A 147 -2.69 -24.97 0.04
CA GLU A 147 -2.08 -25.03 -1.30
C GLU A 147 -3.21 -24.81 -2.29
N ARG A 148 -3.43 -23.55 -2.65
CA ARG A 148 -4.29 -23.17 -3.76
C ARG A 148 -3.91 -24.09 -4.92
N LEU A 149 -4.88 -24.85 -5.40
CA LEU A 149 -4.90 -25.24 -6.81
C LEU A 149 -5.02 -23.92 -7.57
N LEU A 150 -3.88 -23.24 -7.76
CA LEU A 150 -3.82 -22.01 -8.50
C LEU A 150 -4.33 -22.36 -9.90
N PRO A 151 -5.37 -21.67 -10.40
CA PRO A 151 -5.71 -21.75 -11.81
C PRO A 151 -4.45 -21.50 -12.62
N SER A 152 -4.34 -22.09 -13.81
CA SER A 152 -3.25 -21.72 -14.72
C SER A 152 -3.18 -20.19 -14.83
N SER A 153 -1.99 -19.59 -14.96
CA SER A 153 -1.76 -18.14 -14.83
C SER A 153 -2.63 -17.23 -15.71
N ARG A 154 -3.38 -17.78 -16.67
CA ARG A 154 -4.37 -17.07 -17.49
C ARG A 154 -5.78 -16.98 -16.87
N GLU A 155 -6.13 -17.87 -15.94
CA GLU A 155 -7.44 -17.92 -15.27
C GLU A 155 -7.44 -17.27 -13.88
N ALA A 156 -6.26 -17.05 -13.27
CA ALA A 156 -6.13 -16.53 -11.91
C ALA A 156 -6.20 -14.99 -11.79
N GLY A 157 -6.37 -14.27 -12.89
CA GLY A 157 -6.35 -12.80 -12.95
C GLY A 157 -4.93 -12.18 -12.87
N PRO A 158 -4.80 -10.84 -12.85
CA PRO A 158 -3.50 -10.15 -12.74
C PRO A 158 -2.76 -10.41 -11.42
N LEU A 159 -1.43 -10.50 -11.44
CA LEU A 159 -0.65 -10.67 -10.20
C LEU A 159 -0.73 -9.42 -9.33
N VAL A 160 -1.05 -9.60 -8.05
CA VAL A 160 -1.02 -8.55 -7.01
C VAL A 160 0.18 -8.81 -6.09
N SER A 161 1.06 -7.82 -5.91
CA SER A 161 2.12 -7.86 -4.89
C SER A 161 1.65 -7.17 -3.63
N VAL A 162 1.58 -7.91 -2.53
CA VAL A 162 1.35 -7.34 -1.20
C VAL A 162 2.70 -7.12 -0.52
N ILE A 163 3.04 -5.85 -0.29
CA ILE A 163 4.28 -5.43 0.34
C ILE A 163 4.04 -5.28 1.84
N VAL A 164 4.68 -6.13 2.63
CA VAL A 164 4.53 -6.19 4.09
C VAL A 164 5.78 -5.62 4.76
N ARG A 165 5.60 -4.58 5.57
CA ARG A 165 6.70 -3.92 6.30
C ARG A 165 6.68 -4.35 7.76
N THR A 166 7.85 -4.71 8.30
CA THR A 166 7.95 -5.17 9.69
C THR A 166 9.27 -4.81 10.33
N LYS A 167 9.26 -4.69 11.66
CA LYS A 167 10.46 -4.54 12.48
C LYS A 167 10.17 -4.94 13.92
N ASP A 168 10.92 -5.91 14.45
CA ASP A 168 10.87 -6.35 15.86
C ASP A 168 9.47 -6.75 16.37
N ARG A 169 8.55 -7.19 15.48
CA ARG A 169 7.16 -7.53 15.81
C ARG A 169 6.69 -8.84 15.15
N PRO A 170 7.35 -9.98 15.42
CA PRO A 170 7.04 -11.26 14.75
C PRO A 170 5.59 -11.72 14.93
N ALA A 171 4.95 -11.43 16.07
CA ALA A 171 3.57 -11.82 16.34
C ALA A 171 2.57 -11.04 15.48
N LEU A 172 2.79 -9.72 15.31
CA LEU A 172 1.96 -8.88 14.47
C LEU A 172 2.14 -9.24 12.98
N LEU A 173 3.40 -9.41 12.55
CA LEU A 173 3.71 -9.92 11.20
C LEU A 173 2.96 -11.22 10.91
N ALA A 174 2.89 -12.14 11.87
CA ALA A 174 2.15 -13.38 11.70
C ALA A 174 0.65 -13.17 11.46
N ASN A 175 0.04 -12.16 12.09
CA ASN A 175 -1.36 -11.79 11.87
C ASN A 175 -1.56 -11.15 10.48
N ALA A 176 -0.68 -10.22 10.08
CA ALA A 176 -0.72 -9.60 8.77
C ALA A 176 -0.59 -10.64 7.65
N LEU A 177 0.43 -11.52 7.72
CA LEU A 177 0.62 -12.60 6.74
C LEU A 177 -0.55 -13.58 6.69
N ARG A 178 -1.17 -13.88 7.84
CA ARG A 178 -2.37 -14.71 7.90
C ARG A 178 -3.52 -14.07 7.13
N SER A 179 -3.72 -12.77 7.27
CA SER A 179 -4.78 -12.06 6.56
C SER A 179 -4.60 -12.08 5.04
N ILE A 180 -3.35 -12.12 4.55
CA ILE A 180 -3.05 -12.31 3.13
C ILE A 180 -3.35 -13.74 2.69
N ALA A 181 -2.99 -14.73 3.51
CA ALA A 181 -3.28 -16.15 3.23
C ALA A 181 -4.79 -16.46 3.18
N GLU A 182 -5.60 -15.69 3.90
CA GLU A 182 -7.07 -15.81 3.94
C GLU A 182 -7.78 -15.07 2.79
N GLN A 183 -7.04 -14.38 1.91
CA GLN A 183 -7.65 -13.68 0.78
C GLN A 183 -8.38 -14.64 -0.15
N THR A 184 -9.53 -14.25 -0.69
CA THR A 184 -10.28 -15.01 -1.71
C THR A 184 -9.61 -14.95 -3.08
N TYR A 185 -8.88 -13.87 -3.39
CA TYR A 185 -8.17 -13.68 -4.66
C TYR A 185 -6.88 -14.48 -4.77
N ALA A 186 -6.77 -15.29 -5.83
CA ALA A 186 -5.74 -16.31 -6.03
C ALA A 186 -4.32 -15.80 -6.28
N ASN A 187 -4.17 -14.88 -7.22
CA ASN A 187 -2.89 -14.55 -7.83
C ASN A 187 -2.16 -13.45 -7.05
N ILE A 188 -1.63 -13.83 -5.88
CA ILE A 188 -0.91 -12.93 -4.98
C ILE A 188 0.55 -13.39 -4.87
N GLU A 189 1.47 -12.43 -4.71
CA GLU A 189 2.78 -12.67 -4.12
C GLU A 189 2.98 -11.76 -2.90
N ILE A 190 3.84 -12.17 -1.99
CA ILE A 190 4.15 -11.43 -0.77
C ILE A 190 5.60 -10.94 -0.85
N VAL A 191 5.81 -9.66 -0.56
CA VAL A 191 7.14 -9.08 -0.39
C VAL A 191 7.27 -8.62 1.06
N VAL A 192 7.96 -9.41 1.89
CA VAL A 192 8.22 -9.04 3.29
C VAL A 192 9.53 -8.27 3.38
N VAL A 193 9.48 -7.07 3.93
CA VAL A 193 10.64 -6.22 4.19
C VAL A 193 10.81 -6.05 5.70
N ASN A 194 11.84 -6.68 6.24
CA ASN A 194 12.27 -6.51 7.62
C ASN A 194 13.27 -5.34 7.71
N ASP A 195 12.87 -4.24 8.35
CA ASP A 195 13.67 -3.02 8.50
C ASP A 195 14.72 -3.13 9.63
N GLY A 196 15.48 -4.22 9.61
CA GLY A 196 16.51 -4.55 10.60
C GLY A 196 15.96 -5.01 11.95
N GLY A 197 16.85 -5.28 12.90
CA GLY A 197 16.48 -5.83 14.21
C GLY A 197 16.43 -7.36 14.20
N GLN A 198 15.43 -7.95 14.87
CA GLN A 198 15.23 -9.40 14.91
C GLN A 198 14.94 -9.96 13.51
N ASP A 199 15.60 -11.06 13.14
CA ASP A 199 15.27 -11.79 11.92
C ASP A 199 13.92 -12.52 12.06
N VAL A 200 13.03 -12.29 11.11
CA VAL A 200 11.66 -12.85 11.05
C VAL A 200 11.44 -13.74 9.83
N LYS A 201 12.51 -14.13 9.14
CA LYS A 201 12.45 -14.99 7.95
C LYS A 201 11.67 -16.30 8.19
N ASP A 202 11.87 -16.92 9.34
CA ASP A 202 11.17 -18.16 9.70
C ASP A 202 9.65 -17.95 9.81
N VAL A 203 9.22 -16.79 10.36
CA VAL A 203 7.79 -16.43 10.44
C VAL A 203 7.22 -16.22 9.03
N ALA A 204 7.94 -15.48 8.19
CA ALA A 204 7.55 -15.20 6.81
C ALA A 204 7.39 -16.50 6.00
N THR A 205 8.38 -17.39 6.07
CA THR A 205 8.37 -18.66 5.31
C THR A 205 7.34 -19.67 5.83
N ALA A 206 7.12 -19.75 7.15
CA ALA A 206 6.17 -20.69 7.73
C ALA A 206 4.71 -20.36 7.40
N LEU A 207 4.38 -19.07 7.19
CA LEU A 207 3.01 -18.60 6.99
C LEU A 207 2.67 -18.29 5.53
N ALA A 208 3.65 -18.43 4.62
CA ALA A 208 3.45 -18.19 3.19
C ALA A 208 2.33 -19.06 2.58
N SER A 209 1.98 -20.20 3.17
CA SER A 209 0.80 -21.01 2.78
C SER A 209 0.70 -21.28 1.28
N GLY A 210 1.82 -21.54 0.60
CA GLY A 210 1.87 -21.76 -0.86
C GLY A 210 1.87 -20.48 -1.72
N ILE A 211 1.76 -19.30 -1.11
CA ILE A 211 1.90 -18.00 -1.79
C ILE A 211 3.39 -17.70 -2.00
N PRO A 212 3.84 -17.33 -3.22
CA PRO A 212 5.22 -16.92 -3.47
C PRO A 212 5.64 -15.78 -2.54
N ILE A 213 6.75 -15.95 -1.84
CA ILE A 213 7.26 -14.95 -0.89
C ILE A 213 8.69 -14.52 -1.25
N THR A 214 8.90 -13.21 -1.26
CA THR A 214 10.22 -12.58 -1.36
C THR A 214 10.52 -11.94 0.00
N TYR A 215 11.64 -12.34 0.63
CA TYR A 215 12.07 -11.78 1.92
C TYR A 215 13.29 -10.88 1.73
N ILE A 216 13.20 -9.66 2.26
CA ILE A 216 14.26 -8.66 2.25
C ILE A 216 14.54 -8.27 3.69
N ALA A 217 15.80 -8.29 4.09
CA ALA A 217 16.24 -7.82 5.40
C ALA A 217 17.24 -6.69 5.24
N HIS A 218 16.94 -5.54 5.82
CA HIS A 218 17.89 -4.45 5.95
C HIS A 218 18.92 -4.77 7.04
N GLN A 219 20.19 -4.40 6.83
CA GLN A 219 21.24 -4.66 7.83
C GLN A 219 21.03 -3.85 9.11
N LYS A 220 20.43 -2.67 8.98
CA LYS A 220 20.02 -1.77 10.06
C LYS A 220 18.69 -1.15 9.65
N SER A 221 17.95 -0.60 10.61
CA SER A 221 16.73 0.13 10.31
C SER A 221 17.04 1.39 9.52
N GLU A 222 16.37 1.51 8.37
CA GLU A 222 16.43 2.63 7.44
C GLU A 222 15.10 3.40 7.39
N GLY A 223 14.09 2.92 8.14
CA GLY A 223 12.78 3.56 8.25
C GLY A 223 11.73 2.91 7.38
N ARG A 224 10.45 3.19 7.69
CA ARG A 224 9.29 2.61 7.01
C ARG A 224 9.14 3.05 5.55
N ALA A 225 9.60 4.25 5.20
CA ALA A 225 9.64 4.72 3.81
C ALA A 225 10.67 3.94 2.98
N ALA A 226 11.89 3.78 3.50
CA ALA A 226 12.93 2.97 2.87
C ALA A 226 12.49 1.50 2.72
N ALA A 227 11.84 0.94 3.74
CA ALA A 227 11.27 -0.40 3.69
C ALA A 227 10.17 -0.53 2.61
N ALA A 228 9.29 0.46 2.49
CA ALA A 228 8.29 0.51 1.41
C ALA A 228 8.95 0.54 0.03
N ASN A 229 9.97 1.37 -0.15
CA ASN A 229 10.72 1.50 -1.39
C ASN A 229 11.50 0.23 -1.78
N SER A 230 12.11 -0.46 -0.82
CA SER A 230 12.71 -1.78 -1.03
C SER A 230 11.67 -2.80 -1.49
N GLY A 231 10.47 -2.75 -0.90
CA GLY A 231 9.34 -3.58 -1.30
C GLY A 231 8.87 -3.30 -2.73
N LEU A 232 8.67 -2.02 -3.07
CA LEU A 232 8.28 -1.59 -4.43
C LEU A 232 9.26 -2.10 -5.49
N LYS A 233 10.56 -2.02 -5.23
CA LYS A 233 11.61 -2.47 -6.17
C LYS A 233 11.61 -3.98 -6.40
N ALA A 234 11.13 -4.76 -5.44
CA ALA A 234 11.15 -6.23 -5.50
C ALA A 234 9.81 -6.84 -5.95
N ALA A 235 8.72 -6.06 -5.91
CA ALA A 235 7.42 -6.45 -6.39
C ALA A 235 7.44 -6.71 -7.91
N ARG A 236 6.68 -7.72 -8.35
CA ARG A 236 6.56 -8.16 -9.75
C ARG A 236 5.11 -8.15 -10.26
N GLY A 237 4.16 -7.84 -9.39
CA GLY A 237 2.74 -7.76 -9.70
C GLY A 237 2.43 -6.55 -10.56
N ALA A 238 1.40 -6.69 -11.40
CA ALA A 238 0.84 -5.58 -12.16
C ALA A 238 0.14 -4.56 -11.25
N TYR A 239 -0.25 -5.01 -10.05
CA TYR A 239 -0.88 -4.21 -9.02
C TYR A 239 -0.16 -4.39 -7.69
N LEU A 240 -0.11 -3.32 -6.91
CA LEU A 240 0.66 -3.19 -5.68
C LEU A 240 -0.27 -2.74 -4.56
N ASN A 241 -0.08 -3.30 -3.37
CA ASN A 241 -0.83 -3.00 -2.17
C ASN A 241 0.09 -3.16 -0.95
N PHE A 242 -0.06 -2.31 0.05
CA PHE A 242 0.77 -2.34 1.25
C PHE A 242 0.03 -2.96 2.42
N LEU A 243 0.74 -3.57 3.36
CA LEU A 243 0.18 -4.00 4.63
C LEU A 243 1.24 -3.82 5.72
N ASP A 244 0.97 -2.96 6.70
CA ASP A 244 1.82 -2.85 7.88
C ASP A 244 1.57 -4.04 8.81
N ASP A 245 2.61 -4.44 9.56
CA ASP A 245 2.55 -5.66 10.37
C ASP A 245 1.49 -5.62 11.48
N ASP A 246 1.07 -4.45 11.94
CA ASP A 246 -0.02 -4.26 12.91
C ASP A 246 -1.42 -4.33 12.30
N ASP A 247 -1.56 -4.28 10.97
CA ASP A 247 -2.86 -4.24 10.29
C ASP A 247 -3.28 -5.58 9.68
N VAL A 248 -4.55 -5.68 9.26
CA VAL A 248 -5.12 -6.91 8.70
C VAL A 248 -6.08 -6.64 7.56
N PHE A 249 -6.00 -7.44 6.51
CA PHE A 249 -7.04 -7.53 5.49
C PHE A 249 -8.21 -8.40 5.91
N LEU A 250 -9.43 -8.01 5.52
CA LEU A 250 -10.56 -8.92 5.52
C LEU A 250 -10.46 -9.86 4.30
N PRO A 251 -11.06 -11.06 4.35
CA PRO A 251 -10.84 -12.10 3.33
C PRO A 251 -11.11 -11.68 1.87
N ASP A 252 -11.97 -10.68 1.64
CA ASP A 252 -12.37 -10.22 0.31
C ASP A 252 -11.68 -8.91 -0.13
N HIS A 253 -10.64 -8.45 0.58
CA HIS A 253 -9.92 -7.20 0.31
C HIS A 253 -9.38 -7.14 -1.12
N VAL A 254 -8.41 -8.01 -1.42
CA VAL A 254 -7.71 -7.99 -2.70
C VAL A 254 -8.68 -8.28 -3.84
N GLU A 255 -9.62 -9.22 -3.67
CA GLU A 255 -10.64 -9.55 -4.67
C GLU A 255 -11.54 -8.34 -4.99
N THR A 256 -11.99 -7.62 -3.95
CA THR A 256 -12.83 -6.43 -4.12
C THR A 256 -12.10 -5.36 -4.93
N LEU A 257 -10.86 -5.05 -4.57
CA LEU A 257 -10.09 -3.99 -5.22
C LEU A 257 -9.66 -4.38 -6.64
N ILE A 258 -9.16 -5.60 -6.85
CA ILE A 258 -8.67 -6.03 -8.16
C ILE A 258 -9.81 -6.22 -9.16
N SER A 259 -10.98 -6.70 -8.71
CA SER A 259 -12.15 -6.84 -9.59
C SER A 259 -12.58 -5.51 -10.20
N TYR A 260 -12.41 -4.41 -9.45
CA TYR A 260 -12.64 -3.07 -9.97
C TYR A 260 -11.55 -2.63 -10.95
N LEU A 261 -10.27 -2.64 -10.54
CA LEU A 261 -9.18 -2.14 -11.38
C LEU A 261 -8.96 -2.96 -12.65
N ALA A 262 -9.25 -4.26 -12.64
CA ALA A 262 -9.15 -5.10 -13.83
C ALA A 262 -10.28 -4.82 -14.83
N ALA A 263 -11.40 -4.24 -14.38
CA ALA A 263 -12.57 -3.93 -15.21
C ALA A 263 -12.67 -2.44 -15.59
N SER A 264 -11.81 -1.58 -15.04
CA SER A 264 -11.80 -0.13 -15.27
C SER A 264 -10.50 0.34 -15.90
N ASN A 265 -10.44 1.63 -16.27
CA ASN A 265 -9.21 2.29 -16.72
C ASN A 265 -8.51 3.04 -15.57
N ASP A 266 -9.05 2.96 -14.35
CA ASP A 266 -8.48 3.64 -13.21
C ASP A 266 -7.16 2.98 -12.80
N LYS A 267 -6.31 3.75 -12.12
CA LYS A 267 -4.99 3.29 -11.69
C LYS A 267 -4.88 3.11 -10.19
N VAL A 268 -5.82 3.67 -9.43
CA VAL A 268 -5.87 3.62 -7.97
C VAL A 268 -7.29 3.36 -7.52
N VAL A 269 -7.47 2.40 -6.64
CA VAL A 269 -8.73 2.14 -5.95
C VAL A 269 -8.45 1.99 -4.47
N TYR A 270 -9.39 2.42 -3.63
CA TYR A 270 -9.33 2.13 -2.20
C TYR A 270 -10.72 1.80 -1.66
N SER A 271 -10.73 1.09 -0.54
CA SER A 271 -11.95 0.79 0.21
C SER A 271 -11.94 1.45 1.59
N ASN A 272 -13.03 1.28 2.33
CA ASN A 272 -13.07 1.65 3.73
C ASN A 272 -12.18 0.71 4.57
N ALA A 273 -11.66 1.26 5.66
CA ALA A 273 -10.97 0.52 6.72
C ALA A 273 -11.66 0.79 8.07
N LEU A 274 -11.77 -0.25 8.89
CA LEU A 274 -12.33 -0.15 10.24
C LEU A 274 -11.22 0.06 11.25
N ASN A 275 -11.30 1.11 12.07
CA ASN A 275 -10.36 1.27 13.18
C ASN A 275 -10.73 0.31 14.29
N VAL A 276 -9.81 -0.56 14.69
CA VAL A 276 -10.03 -1.55 15.74
C VAL A 276 -9.02 -1.33 16.86
N TYR A 277 -9.52 -1.12 18.07
CA TYR A 277 -8.68 -0.82 19.23
C TYR A 277 -8.58 -2.05 20.13
N PHE A 278 -7.38 -2.38 20.61
CA PHE A 278 -7.11 -3.55 21.44
C PHE A 278 -6.57 -3.19 22.84
N THR A 279 -6.94 -3.97 23.86
CA THR A 279 -6.31 -3.90 25.20
C THR A 279 -4.94 -4.59 25.22
N GLY A 280 -4.00 -4.02 25.98
CA GLY A 280 -2.74 -4.70 26.35
C GLY A 280 -1.56 -4.40 25.44
N SER A 281 -0.39 -4.97 25.76
CA SER A 281 0.75 -5.04 24.86
C SER A 281 0.58 -6.22 23.90
N ILE A 282 1.25 -6.17 22.75
CA ILE A 282 1.30 -7.20 21.69
C ILE A 282 1.49 -8.65 22.22
N ASP A 283 2.10 -8.80 23.41
CA ASP A 283 2.44 -10.09 24.04
C ASP A 283 1.36 -10.64 25.01
N SER A 284 0.22 -9.97 25.17
CA SER A 284 -0.87 -10.35 26.08
C SER A 284 -2.17 -10.63 25.33
N SER A 285 -3.10 -11.40 25.93
CA SER A 285 -4.38 -11.75 25.30
C SER A 285 -5.12 -10.51 24.78
N GLU A 286 -5.10 -10.35 23.46
CA GLU A 286 -5.72 -9.22 22.76
C GLU A 286 -7.24 -9.28 22.92
N HIS A 287 -7.83 -8.23 23.49
CA HIS A 287 -9.28 -8.05 23.50
C HIS A 287 -9.65 -6.82 22.69
N ARG A 288 -10.56 -6.98 21.73
CA ARG A 288 -11.16 -5.86 21.00
C ARG A 288 -11.95 -4.98 21.97
N LEU A 289 -11.62 -3.70 22.01
CA LEU A 289 -12.23 -2.68 22.87
C LEU A 289 -13.37 -1.95 22.18
N LYS A 290 -13.07 -1.37 21.01
CA LYS A 290 -13.99 -0.55 20.24
C LYS A 290 -13.63 -0.60 18.77
N GLU A 291 -14.61 -0.28 17.95
CA GLU A 291 -14.51 -0.21 16.50
C GLU A 291 -15.09 1.13 16.04
N GLU A 292 -14.38 1.81 15.14
CA GLU A 292 -14.80 3.12 14.61
C GLU A 292 -14.60 3.16 13.10
N LEU A 293 -15.66 3.48 12.35
CA LEU A 293 -15.58 3.73 10.93
C LEU A 293 -15.28 5.21 10.71
N ILE A 294 -13.98 5.53 10.61
CA ILE A 294 -13.50 6.91 10.41
C ILE A 294 -13.15 7.14 8.94
N PHE A 295 -12.63 6.13 8.24
CA PHE A 295 -12.20 6.23 6.84
C PHE A 295 -13.31 5.79 5.90
N ASN A 296 -14.33 6.64 5.74
CA ASN A 296 -15.41 6.47 4.76
C ASN A 296 -15.72 7.80 4.07
N PHE A 297 -14.84 8.20 3.16
CA PHE A 297 -14.97 9.43 2.40
C PHE A 297 -14.67 9.17 0.93
N ASP A 298 -15.50 9.72 0.06
CA ASP A 298 -15.23 9.77 -1.37
C ASP A 298 -13.96 10.58 -1.66
N PHE A 299 -13.28 10.19 -2.72
CA PHE A 299 -12.02 10.79 -3.10
C PHE A 299 -12.18 12.26 -3.47
N ASP A 300 -11.51 13.12 -2.72
CA ASP A 300 -11.30 14.52 -3.05
C ASP A 300 -9.79 14.83 -2.98
N PRO A 301 -9.15 15.15 -4.12
CA PRO A 301 -7.72 15.42 -4.18
C PRO A 301 -7.34 16.71 -3.45
N GLU A 302 -8.26 17.66 -3.28
CA GLU A 302 -8.01 18.89 -2.54
C GLU A 302 -8.13 18.64 -1.02
N MET A 303 -9.14 17.87 -0.58
CA MET A 303 -9.26 17.45 0.82
C MET A 303 -8.04 16.64 1.27
N LEU A 304 -7.49 15.81 0.38
CA LEU A 304 -6.29 15.03 0.65
C LEU A 304 -5.06 15.91 0.94
N LEU A 305 -5.04 17.20 0.56
CA LEU A 305 -3.96 18.12 0.95
C LEU A 305 -4.02 18.53 2.42
N PHE A 306 -5.14 18.31 3.09
CA PHE A 306 -5.38 18.75 4.47
C PHE A 306 -5.65 17.61 5.44
N GLN A 307 -6.04 16.44 4.94
CA GLN A 307 -6.41 15.29 5.76
C GLN A 307 -5.83 13.99 5.19
N ASN A 308 -5.16 13.21 6.04
CA ASN A 308 -4.77 11.85 5.72
C ASN A 308 -5.93 10.88 6.05
N TYR A 309 -6.88 10.72 5.12
CA TYR A 309 -8.08 9.90 5.33
C TYR A 309 -8.09 8.60 4.53
N ILE A 310 -6.99 8.27 3.85
CA ILE A 310 -6.85 7.05 3.04
C ILE A 310 -5.71 6.21 3.60
N PRO A 311 -6.00 5.26 4.51
CA PRO A 311 -4.98 4.38 5.08
C PRO A 311 -4.22 3.59 4.01
N ILE A 312 -2.91 3.45 4.15
CA ILE A 312 -2.04 2.84 3.12
C ILE A 312 -2.49 1.43 2.71
N MET A 313 -2.99 0.63 3.65
CA MET A 313 -3.38 -0.75 3.40
C MET A 313 -4.69 -0.88 2.64
N SER A 314 -5.54 0.15 2.64
CA SER A 314 -6.81 0.09 1.93
C SER A 314 -6.70 0.35 0.43
N VAL A 315 -5.50 0.71 -0.06
CA VAL A 315 -5.25 1.15 -1.44
C VAL A 315 -4.58 0.06 -2.28
N LEU A 316 -5.21 -0.31 -3.40
CA LEU A 316 -4.58 -1.08 -4.47
C LEU A 316 -4.31 -0.15 -5.65
N PHE A 317 -3.11 -0.22 -6.21
CA PHE A 317 -2.75 0.64 -7.33
C PHE A 317 -1.91 -0.08 -8.37
N SER A 318 -1.94 0.41 -9.61
CA SER A 318 -1.19 -0.15 -10.73
C SER A 318 0.31 0.17 -10.62
N GLU A 319 1.17 -0.80 -10.93
CA GLU A 319 2.63 -0.59 -10.97
C GLU A 319 3.05 0.54 -11.91
N ASP A 320 2.29 0.80 -12.99
CA ASP A 320 2.49 1.89 -13.94
C ASP A 320 2.69 3.27 -13.26
N ILE A 321 2.11 3.48 -12.07
CA ILE A 321 2.21 4.72 -11.30
C ILE A 321 3.66 5.03 -10.92
N ILE A 322 4.47 4.00 -10.65
CA ILE A 322 5.87 4.15 -10.22
C ILE A 322 6.73 4.78 -11.33
N SER A 323 6.29 4.72 -12.59
CA SER A 323 6.94 5.43 -13.70
C SER A 323 6.70 6.95 -13.72
N LYS A 324 5.67 7.43 -13.02
CA LYS A 324 5.24 8.84 -12.98
C LYS A 324 5.54 9.51 -11.66
N VAL A 325 5.52 8.73 -10.59
CA VAL A 325 5.66 9.21 -9.22
C VAL A 325 6.80 8.44 -8.60
N GLU A 326 7.83 9.15 -8.16
CA GLU A 326 8.90 8.56 -7.36
C GLU A 326 8.30 7.86 -6.12
N GLY A 327 8.99 6.89 -5.56
CA GLY A 327 8.51 6.16 -4.39
C GLY A 327 8.31 7.03 -3.14
N PHE A 328 8.36 6.41 -1.98
CA PHE A 328 8.23 7.10 -0.70
C PHE A 328 9.44 7.99 -0.44
N CYS A 329 9.23 9.09 0.31
CA CYS A 329 10.30 9.98 0.73
C CYS A 329 11.05 9.33 1.91
N ASP A 330 12.29 8.87 1.70
CA ASP A 330 13.05 8.13 2.71
C ASP A 330 13.38 8.96 3.97
N GLU A 331 13.33 10.29 3.87
CA GLU A 331 13.54 11.21 4.99
C GLU A 331 12.33 11.34 5.94
N MET A 332 11.16 10.82 5.57
CA MET A 332 9.94 10.91 6.39
C MET A 332 9.80 9.70 7.31
N GLU A 333 9.56 9.96 8.59
CA GLU A 333 9.34 8.91 9.58
C GLU A 333 7.85 8.61 9.82
N LEU A 334 6.98 9.58 9.55
CA LEU A 334 5.52 9.46 9.58
C LEU A 334 4.90 10.16 8.36
N PHE A 335 3.68 9.77 8.00
CA PHE A 335 2.91 10.35 6.88
C PHE A 335 3.58 10.21 5.50
N GLU A 336 4.51 9.25 5.36
CA GLU A 336 5.16 8.98 4.08
C GLU A 336 4.17 8.50 3.03
N ASP A 337 3.14 7.77 3.48
CA ASP A 337 1.99 7.33 2.69
C ASP A 337 1.15 8.51 2.24
N TRP A 338 0.91 9.47 3.13
CA TRP A 338 0.13 10.66 2.81
C TRP A 338 0.80 11.53 1.74
N ASP A 339 2.11 11.79 1.88
CA ASP A 339 2.91 12.47 0.85
C ASP A 339 2.82 11.72 -0.49
N PHE A 340 2.95 10.40 -0.47
CA PHE A 340 2.85 9.58 -1.66
C PHE A 340 1.46 9.71 -2.31
N TRP A 341 0.37 9.58 -1.55
CA TRP A 341 -0.99 9.73 -2.07
C TRP A 341 -1.30 11.12 -2.59
N ILE A 342 -0.77 12.19 -1.96
CA ILE A 342 -0.87 13.55 -2.48
C ILE A 342 -0.20 13.63 -3.86
N ARG A 343 1.01 13.09 -4.03
CA ARG A 343 1.72 13.10 -5.32
C ARG A 343 1.01 12.26 -6.38
N VAL A 344 0.56 11.05 -6.05
CA VAL A 344 -0.18 10.16 -6.97
C VAL A 344 -1.49 10.80 -7.42
N SER A 345 -2.25 11.41 -6.50
CA SER A 345 -3.52 12.07 -6.82
C SER A 345 -3.40 13.28 -7.74
N ARG A 346 -2.19 13.81 -7.99
CA ARG A 346 -1.97 14.85 -9.01
C ARG A 346 -2.03 14.32 -10.44
N TYR A 347 -1.82 13.01 -10.61
CA TYR A 347 -1.79 12.36 -11.92
C TYR A 347 -2.99 11.44 -12.15
N PHE A 348 -3.48 10.80 -11.10
CA PHE A 348 -4.52 9.77 -11.21
C PHE A 348 -5.63 10.01 -10.19
N PRO A 349 -6.92 10.03 -10.59
CA PRO A 349 -8.02 10.02 -9.64
C PRO A 349 -8.08 8.66 -8.93
N PHE A 350 -8.55 8.65 -7.68
CA PHE A 350 -8.73 7.41 -6.93
C PHE A 350 -10.20 7.05 -6.95
N HIS A 351 -10.50 5.78 -7.18
CA HIS A 351 -11.85 5.27 -7.02
C HIS A 351 -12.09 4.80 -5.59
N HIS A 352 -13.19 5.24 -4.99
CA HIS A 352 -13.61 4.82 -3.66
C HIS A 352 -14.66 3.72 -3.75
N ILE A 353 -14.42 2.59 -3.08
CA ILE A 353 -15.41 1.53 -2.87
C ILE A 353 -15.92 1.63 -1.43
N ASP A 354 -17.18 2.02 -1.26
CA ASP A 354 -17.87 2.08 0.03
C ASP A 354 -18.16 0.68 0.60
N LYS A 355 -17.08 -0.01 1.01
CA LYS A 355 -17.08 -1.34 1.61
C LYS A 355 -15.90 -1.46 2.56
N ILE A 356 -16.13 -1.95 3.77
CA ILE A 356 -15.05 -2.25 4.70
C ILE A 356 -14.38 -3.54 4.26
N THR A 357 -13.08 -3.48 3.96
CA THR A 357 -12.31 -4.67 3.59
C THR A 357 -10.95 -4.78 4.30
N ALA A 358 -10.64 -3.88 5.24
CA ALA A 358 -9.43 -3.95 6.05
C ALA A 358 -9.68 -3.41 7.47
N GLU A 359 -8.81 -3.77 8.40
CA GLU A 359 -8.78 -3.28 9.77
C GLU A 359 -7.50 -2.50 10.02
N TYR A 360 -7.64 -1.24 10.45
CA TYR A 360 -6.54 -0.44 10.98
C TYR A 360 -6.48 -0.65 12.50
N ARG A 361 -5.43 -1.31 13.01
CA ARG A 361 -5.40 -1.75 14.41
C ARG A 361 -4.55 -0.86 15.30
N PHE A 362 -5.05 -0.61 16.51
CA PHE A 362 -4.40 0.22 17.51
C PHE A 362 -4.20 -0.58 18.81
N TYR A 363 -2.98 -0.56 19.36
CA TYR A 363 -2.60 -1.35 20.53
C TYR A 363 -2.16 -0.45 21.70
N GLY A 364 -2.88 -0.51 22.83
CA GLY A 364 -2.45 0.02 24.14
C GLY A 364 -2.38 1.55 24.30
N VAL A 365 -2.45 2.01 25.57
CA VAL A 365 -2.31 3.43 25.96
C VAL A 365 -0.86 3.72 26.31
N ILE A 366 -0.24 4.65 25.58
CA ILE A 366 1.14 5.09 25.81
C ILE A 366 1.17 6.09 26.97
N GLY A 367 2.03 5.87 27.96
CA GLY A 367 2.15 6.73 29.15
C GLY A 367 2.46 8.19 28.80
N ALA A 368 2.10 9.13 29.68
CA ALA A 368 2.07 10.58 29.39
C ALA A 368 3.37 11.17 28.79
N GLU A 369 4.54 10.69 29.19
CA GLU A 369 5.84 11.15 28.66
C GLU A 369 6.18 10.58 27.27
N ALA A 370 5.77 9.34 26.99
CA ALA A 370 5.92 8.74 25.68
C ALA A 370 4.89 9.34 24.71
N ALA A 371 3.66 9.57 25.16
CA ALA A 371 2.63 10.30 24.42
C ALA A 371 3.06 11.74 24.11
N HIS A 372 3.79 12.41 25.02
CA HIS A 372 4.33 13.76 24.76
C HIS A 372 5.42 13.77 23.71
N ARG A 373 6.40 12.85 23.76
CA ARG A 373 7.47 12.74 22.74
C ARG A 373 6.91 12.36 21.38
N GLU A 374 5.96 11.42 21.37
CA GLU A 374 5.26 10.98 20.17
C GLU A 374 4.41 12.10 19.58
N LYS A 375 3.80 12.95 20.41
CA LYS A 375 3.12 14.16 19.96
C LYS A 375 4.05 15.18 19.30
N TYR A 376 5.21 15.49 19.89
CA TYR A 376 6.16 16.43 19.26
C TYR A 376 6.71 15.89 17.93
N ARG A 377 7.01 14.60 17.88
CA ARG A 377 7.39 13.91 16.64
C ARG A 377 6.27 13.99 15.61
N TYR A 378 5.04 13.68 16.01
CA TYR A 378 3.85 13.78 15.17
C TYR A 378 3.66 15.19 14.60
N ASP A 379 3.72 16.23 15.45
CA ASP A 379 3.54 17.62 15.01
C ASP A 379 4.65 18.06 14.02
N ALA A 380 5.89 17.62 14.24
CA ALA A 380 7.02 17.93 13.34
C ALA A 380 6.91 17.21 11.99
N GLU A 381 6.59 15.91 11.99
CA GLU A 381 6.39 15.13 10.77
C GLU A 381 5.15 15.63 10.00
N LEU A 382 4.09 16.06 10.71
CA LEU A 382 2.91 16.65 10.11
C LEU A 382 3.27 17.96 9.39
N ALA A 383 4.08 18.81 10.02
CA ALA A 383 4.59 20.03 9.38
C ALA A 383 5.44 19.70 8.14
N ALA A 384 6.30 18.69 8.21
CA ALA A 384 7.10 18.25 7.06
C ALA A 384 6.23 17.74 5.89
N ALA A 385 5.17 16.97 6.19
CA ALA A 385 4.20 16.55 5.18
C ALA A 385 3.48 17.75 4.53
N PHE A 386 3.08 18.75 5.32
CA PHE A 386 2.48 19.99 4.81
C PHE A 386 3.45 20.82 3.96
N ASP A 387 4.71 20.95 4.37
CA ASP A 387 5.74 21.67 3.60
C ASP A 387 5.95 21.04 2.23
N ARG A 388 5.88 19.71 2.14
CA ARG A 388 5.94 18.97 0.87
C ARG A 388 4.68 19.11 0.03
N ALA A 389 3.52 19.26 0.67
CA ALA A 389 2.24 19.52 -0.01
C ALA A 389 2.10 20.98 -0.48
N LEU A 390 2.90 21.91 0.06
CA LEU A 390 2.82 23.35 -0.20
C LEU A 390 2.80 23.74 -1.69
N PRO A 391 3.58 23.12 -2.60
CA PRO A 391 3.52 23.42 -4.03
C PRO A 391 2.14 23.13 -4.67
N TYR A 392 1.29 22.33 -4.03
CA TYR A 392 -0.04 21.98 -4.51
C TYR A 392 -1.15 22.79 -3.85
N LEU A 393 -0.85 23.51 -2.76
CA LEU A 393 -1.80 24.36 -2.03
C LEU A 393 -2.03 25.68 -2.80
N ASN A 394 -3.10 25.72 -3.60
CA ASN A 394 -3.54 26.91 -4.33
C ASN A 394 -4.89 27.43 -3.81
N GLY A 395 -5.34 28.59 -4.31
CA GLY A 395 -6.63 29.17 -3.88
C GLY A 395 -7.84 28.23 -4.03
N LYS A 396 -7.86 27.34 -5.03
CA LYS A 396 -8.94 26.36 -5.22
C LYS A 396 -8.92 25.29 -4.12
N ALA A 397 -7.75 24.80 -3.74
CA ALA A 397 -7.61 23.83 -2.64
C ALA A 397 -8.18 24.39 -1.32
N TRP A 398 -7.86 25.65 -1.01
CA TRP A 398 -8.40 26.35 0.16
C TRP A 398 -9.91 26.54 0.10
N VAL A 399 -10.46 26.97 -1.03
CA VAL A 399 -11.91 27.17 -1.19
C VAL A 399 -12.67 25.85 -1.03
N ASN A 400 -12.18 24.76 -1.62
CA ASN A 400 -12.80 23.44 -1.48
C ASN A 400 -12.75 22.93 -0.05
N PHE A 401 -11.59 23.04 0.61
CA PHE A 401 -11.43 22.70 2.02
C PHE A 401 -12.41 23.47 2.92
N LEU A 402 -12.59 24.77 2.68
CA LEU A 402 -13.51 25.62 3.44
C LEU A 402 -14.99 25.26 3.20
N ASN A 403 -15.35 24.80 2.00
CA ASN A 403 -16.72 24.45 1.63
C ASN A 403 -17.15 23.06 2.11
N ASN A 404 -16.21 22.12 2.26
CA ASN A 404 -16.48 20.74 2.70
C ASN A 404 -16.81 20.61 4.21
N GLY A 405 -17.00 21.72 4.93
CA GLY A 405 -17.63 21.76 6.25
C GLY A 405 -16.86 21.12 7.41
N SER A 406 -15.70 20.51 7.16
CA SER A 406 -14.92 19.79 8.15
C SER A 406 -13.92 20.71 8.85
N MET A 407 -14.42 21.65 9.67
CA MET A 407 -13.74 22.14 10.89
C MET A 407 -14.55 23.21 11.65
N GLY A 408 -14.88 22.87 12.90
CA GLY A 408 -14.99 23.84 13.98
C GLY A 408 -13.60 24.27 14.51
N LYS A 409 -13.53 25.44 15.16
CA LYS A 409 -12.39 26.07 15.86
C LYS A 409 -11.21 26.68 15.06
N PHE A 410 -10.84 26.24 13.85
CA PHE A 410 -9.72 26.84 13.08
C PHE A 410 -10.08 28.07 12.21
N ARG A 411 -11.24 28.69 12.47
CA ARG A 411 -12.04 29.46 11.50
C ARG A 411 -11.48 30.81 11.03
N LYS A 412 -10.44 31.39 11.66
CA LYS A 412 -10.06 32.80 11.39
C LYS A 412 -8.68 32.98 10.80
N GLU A 413 -7.64 32.38 11.39
CA GLU A 413 -6.26 32.60 10.93
C GLU A 413 -5.96 31.85 9.63
N ALA A 414 -6.42 30.60 9.51
CA ALA A 414 -6.33 29.84 8.26
C ALA A 414 -7.17 30.47 7.12
N LEU A 415 -8.33 31.06 7.47
CA LEU A 415 -9.19 31.80 6.55
C LEU A 415 -8.48 33.06 6.01
N GLU A 416 -7.88 33.85 6.90
CA GLU A 416 -7.12 35.05 6.51
C GLU A 416 -5.87 34.69 5.69
N MET A 417 -5.22 33.58 5.97
CA MET A 417 -4.03 33.14 5.25
C MET A 417 -4.37 32.59 3.86
N GLY A 418 -5.39 31.75 3.73
CA GLY A 418 -5.88 31.24 2.44
C GLY A 418 -6.41 32.35 1.52
N LEU A 419 -7.15 33.33 2.07
CA LEU A 419 -7.60 34.50 1.31
C LEU A 419 -6.43 35.37 0.84
N ARG A 420 -5.41 35.62 1.69
CA ARG A 420 -4.21 36.36 1.29
C ARG A 420 -3.40 35.64 0.22
N LEU A 421 -3.30 34.31 0.30
CA LEU A 421 -2.62 33.50 -0.72
C LEU A 421 -3.35 33.59 -2.06
N ALA A 422 -4.68 33.43 -2.08
CA ALA A 422 -5.48 33.58 -3.30
C ALA A 422 -5.35 34.99 -3.91
N GLU A 423 -5.36 36.05 -3.09
CA GLU A 423 -5.12 37.42 -3.56
C GLU A 423 -3.69 37.60 -4.12
N MET A 424 -2.70 36.95 -3.53
CA MET A 424 -1.32 37.00 -4.01
C MET A 424 -1.15 36.27 -5.35
N GLU A 425 -1.79 35.11 -5.52
CA GLU A 425 -1.79 34.35 -6.79
C GLU A 425 -2.46 35.16 -7.92
N GLU A 426 -3.59 35.82 -7.63
CA GLU A 426 -4.26 36.69 -8.60
C GLU A 426 -3.37 37.87 -9.03
N ARG A 427 -2.65 38.48 -8.07
CA ARG A 427 -1.66 39.53 -8.36
C ARG A 427 -0.48 39.00 -9.19
N GLU A 428 0.04 37.81 -8.89
CA GLU A 428 1.12 37.20 -9.68
C GLU A 428 0.68 36.94 -11.13
N LEU A 429 -0.53 36.41 -11.33
CA LEU A 429 -1.15 36.23 -12.66
C LEU A 429 -1.34 37.57 -13.38
N GLY A 430 -1.66 38.64 -12.65
CA GLY A 430 -1.66 40.01 -13.16
C GLY A 430 -0.28 40.44 -13.64
N TYR A 431 0.74 40.29 -12.80
CA TYR A 431 2.12 40.64 -13.16
C TYR A 431 2.66 39.83 -14.34
N ARG A 432 2.34 38.53 -14.45
CA ARG A 432 2.73 37.72 -15.61
C ARG A 432 2.09 38.22 -16.90
N ARG A 433 0.81 38.62 -16.86
CA ARG A 433 0.12 39.23 -18.02
C ARG A 433 0.76 40.56 -18.40
N ASP A 434 1.14 41.38 -17.44
CA ASP A 434 1.81 42.66 -17.69
C ASP A 434 3.22 42.46 -18.25
N ILE A 435 3.97 41.47 -17.76
CA ILE A 435 5.29 41.09 -18.30
C ILE A 435 5.15 40.68 -19.78
N LEU A 436 4.16 39.86 -20.12
CA LEU A 436 3.91 39.46 -21.52
C LEU A 436 3.59 40.68 -22.41
N ARG A 437 2.71 41.59 -21.96
CA ARG A 437 2.42 42.84 -22.69
C ARG A 437 3.65 43.73 -22.86
N LEU A 438 4.51 43.81 -21.84
CA LEU A 438 5.75 44.57 -21.90
C LEU A 438 6.74 43.93 -22.87
N GLN A 439 6.82 42.60 -22.91
CA GLN A 439 7.64 41.87 -23.89
C GLN A 439 7.16 42.11 -25.32
N GLU A 440 5.84 42.07 -25.58
CA GLU A 440 5.26 42.42 -26.88
C GLU A 440 5.57 43.87 -27.27
N SER A 441 5.48 44.80 -26.31
CA SER A 441 5.80 46.21 -26.53
C SER A 441 7.28 46.41 -26.86
N VAL A 442 8.18 45.74 -26.14
CA VAL A 442 9.63 45.77 -26.40
C VAL A 442 9.93 45.24 -27.80
N GLU A 443 9.29 44.15 -28.22
CA GLU A 443 9.52 43.60 -29.56
C GLU A 443 9.01 44.53 -30.66
N SER A 444 7.86 45.18 -30.46
CA SER A 444 7.35 46.24 -31.33
C SER A 444 8.31 47.44 -31.43
N TYR A 445 8.89 47.87 -30.32
CA TYR A 445 9.88 48.95 -30.34
C TYR A 445 11.17 48.56 -31.04
N LYS A 446 11.66 47.31 -30.88
CA LYS A 446 12.82 46.82 -31.66
C LYS A 446 12.56 46.88 -33.16
N MET A 447 11.39 46.44 -33.61
CA MET A 447 11.01 46.52 -35.02
C MET A 447 10.98 47.97 -35.51
N THR A 448 10.40 48.87 -34.72
CA THR A 448 10.39 50.32 -35.04
C THR A 448 11.81 50.89 -35.13
N ILE A 449 12.72 50.51 -34.22
CA ILE A 449 14.11 50.94 -34.23
C ILE A 449 14.80 50.45 -35.52
N LEU A 450 14.62 49.19 -35.91
CA LEU A 450 15.17 48.63 -37.15
C LEU A 450 14.70 49.40 -38.38
N GLU A 451 13.40 49.70 -38.48
CA GLU A 451 12.86 50.54 -39.56
C GLU A 451 13.50 51.93 -39.59
N LYS A 452 13.69 52.56 -38.42
CA LYS A 452 14.34 53.88 -38.33
C LYS A 452 15.83 53.85 -38.65
N GLU A 453 16.53 52.76 -38.34
CA GLU A 453 17.91 52.55 -38.75
C GLU A 453 18.04 52.41 -40.27
N GLU A 454 17.11 51.72 -40.93
CA GLU A 454 17.06 51.66 -42.40
C GLU A 454 16.75 53.01 -43.04
N GLU A 455 15.76 53.75 -42.53
CA GLU A 455 15.47 55.11 -42.97
C GLU A 455 16.70 56.03 -42.84
N LEU A 456 17.43 55.91 -41.72
CA LEU A 456 18.64 56.69 -41.47
C LEU A 456 19.77 56.31 -42.46
N LYS A 457 19.97 55.01 -42.74
CA LYS A 457 20.92 54.55 -43.77
C LYS A 457 20.57 55.13 -45.14
N HIS A 458 19.29 55.12 -45.51
CA HIS A 458 18.83 55.68 -46.78
C HIS A 458 19.07 57.20 -46.86
N LEU A 459 18.69 57.95 -45.83
CA LEU A 459 18.94 59.40 -45.74
C LEU A 459 20.43 59.74 -45.79
N LYS A 460 21.28 58.94 -45.14
CA LYS A 460 22.73 59.10 -45.19
C LYS A 460 23.28 58.88 -46.60
N SER A 461 22.79 57.86 -47.31
CA SER A 461 23.14 57.63 -48.72
C SER A 461 22.76 58.81 -49.61
N LEU A 462 21.59 59.43 -49.39
CA LEU A 462 21.17 60.62 -50.15
C LEU A 462 22.06 61.83 -49.84
N TYR A 463 22.40 62.04 -48.57
CA TYR A 463 23.30 63.12 -48.15
C TYR A 463 24.71 62.97 -48.74
N ASP A 464 25.28 61.75 -48.69
CA ASP A 464 26.60 61.46 -49.26
C ASP A 464 26.59 61.63 -50.80
N ALA A 465 25.50 61.25 -51.48
CA ALA A 465 25.31 61.51 -52.90
C ALA A 465 25.24 63.02 -53.23
N GLN A 466 24.62 63.83 -52.36
CA GLN A 466 24.52 65.27 -52.51
C GLN A 466 25.87 65.98 -52.27
N LEU A 467 26.70 65.49 -51.35
CA LEU A 467 28.08 65.93 -51.17
C LEU A 467 28.96 65.59 -52.38
N MET A 468 28.81 64.41 -52.96
CA MET A 468 29.50 63.99 -54.18
C MET A 468 29.04 64.77 -55.42
N GLY A 469 27.76 65.16 -55.48
CA GLY A 469 27.21 66.03 -56.53
C GLY A 469 27.71 67.48 -56.47
N ASN A 470 28.00 67.99 -55.27
CA ASN A 470 28.58 69.33 -55.07
C ASN A 470 30.12 69.36 -55.19
N GLY A 471 30.78 68.23 -55.45
CA GLY A 471 32.23 68.10 -55.59
C GLY A 471 32.84 68.68 -56.89
N ARG A 472 32.06 69.33 -57.76
CA ARG A 472 32.56 70.07 -58.93
C ARG A 472 31.96 71.47 -58.99
N LEU A 473 32.49 72.41 -58.21
CA LEU A 473 32.54 73.83 -58.59
C LEU A 473 33.61 74.58 -57.76
N LYS A 474 34.76 74.76 -58.42
CA LYS A 474 35.78 75.82 -58.37
C LYS A 474 36.30 76.35 -57.01
N ARG A 475 37.61 76.12 -56.84
CA ARG A 475 38.59 76.95 -56.10
C ARG A 475 38.37 78.44 -56.37
N GLY A 476 38.18 79.22 -55.31
CA GLY A 476 38.24 80.68 -55.31
C GLY A 476 38.39 81.16 -53.88
N HIS A 477 39.46 81.93 -53.62
CA HIS A 477 39.81 82.46 -52.31
C HIS A 477 38.67 83.21 -51.63
N MET A 478 38.32 82.81 -50.41
CA MET A 478 37.93 83.72 -49.34
C MET A 478 38.09 82.99 -48.00
N GLY A 479 38.89 83.57 -47.11
CA GLY A 479 39.00 83.09 -45.74
C GLY A 479 37.65 83.16 -45.07
N PHE A 480 37.16 82.02 -44.60
CA PHE A 480 36.02 81.95 -43.69
C PHE A 480 36.49 81.26 -42.41
N GLN A 481 36.61 82.05 -41.36
CA GLN A 481 36.53 81.55 -39.99
C GLN A 481 35.21 80.80 -39.86
N MET A 482 35.26 79.53 -39.44
CA MET A 482 34.07 78.74 -39.13
C MET A 482 33.40 79.34 -37.90
N ASN A 483 32.26 79.98 -38.12
CA ASN A 483 31.32 80.40 -37.07
C ASN A 483 30.38 79.20 -36.75
N PRO A 484 30.21 78.77 -35.49
CA PRO A 484 29.43 77.57 -35.12
C PRO A 484 27.94 77.62 -35.46
N GLU A 485 27.42 78.76 -35.93
CA GLU A 485 25.99 78.98 -36.18
C GLU A 485 25.51 78.50 -37.56
N SER A 486 26.40 78.11 -38.47
CA SER A 486 26.02 77.69 -39.84
C SER A 486 25.56 76.23 -39.98
N ILE A 487 25.63 75.41 -38.91
CA ILE A 487 25.18 74.01 -38.93
C ILE A 487 23.65 73.90 -38.69
N GLN A 488 22.99 74.96 -38.19
CA GLN A 488 21.57 74.91 -37.81
C GLN A 488 20.56 75.07 -38.96
N SER A 489 20.99 75.52 -40.16
CA SER A 489 20.10 75.67 -41.31
C SER A 489 20.08 74.45 -42.25
N ASN A 490 20.89 73.42 -41.97
CA ASN A 490 20.93 72.22 -42.80
C ASN A 490 19.74 71.31 -42.45
N SER A 491 18.85 71.06 -43.41
CA SER A 491 17.64 70.21 -43.24
C SER A 491 18.00 68.82 -42.69
N ALA A 492 19.19 68.32 -43.00
CA ALA A 492 19.74 67.06 -42.47
C ALA A 492 19.97 67.08 -40.94
N TYR A 493 20.39 68.20 -40.34
CA TYR A 493 20.64 68.30 -38.89
C TYR A 493 19.34 68.31 -38.08
N LYS A 494 18.27 68.94 -38.61
CA LYS A 494 16.93 68.90 -38.02
C LYS A 494 16.32 67.50 -38.07
N VAL A 495 16.54 66.76 -39.16
CA VAL A 495 16.11 65.36 -39.29
C VAL A 495 16.88 64.46 -38.31
N TRP A 496 18.21 64.63 -38.20
CA TRP A 496 19.05 63.87 -37.25
C TRP A 496 18.63 64.07 -35.78
N LYS A 497 18.37 65.31 -35.34
CA LYS A 497 17.87 65.57 -33.97
C LYS A 497 16.51 64.91 -33.70
N LYS A 498 15.64 64.82 -34.72
CA LYS A 498 14.31 64.21 -34.60
C LYS A 498 14.39 62.69 -34.49
N ILE A 499 15.34 62.07 -35.22
CA ILE A 499 15.63 60.63 -35.15
C ILE A 499 16.28 60.28 -33.80
N VAL A 500 17.26 61.04 -33.32
CA VAL A 500 17.88 60.84 -31.99
C VAL A 500 16.85 61.00 -30.85
N GLY A 501 15.87 61.90 -31.01
CA GLY A 501 14.77 62.08 -30.05
C GLY A 501 13.66 61.02 -30.13
N LEU A 502 13.64 60.19 -31.16
CA LEU A 502 12.78 59.01 -31.30
C LEU A 502 13.45 57.74 -30.79
N ILE A 503 14.78 57.63 -30.88
CA ILE A 503 15.56 56.50 -30.31
C ILE A 503 15.68 56.61 -28.78
N ARG A 504 15.65 57.82 -28.21
CA ARG A 504 15.73 58.06 -26.75
C ARG A 504 14.40 57.91 -26.00
N ARG A 505 13.28 57.97 -26.70
CA ARG A 505 11.93 57.76 -26.14
C ARG A 505 11.56 56.31 -26.37
#